data_AF-A0A9W9G4A5-F1
#
_entry.id   AF-A0A9W9G4A5-F1
#
_cell.length_a   1.000
_cell.length_b   1.000
_cell.length_c   1.000
_cell.angle_alpha   90.00
_cell.angle_beta   90.00
_cell.angle_gamma   90.00
#
_symmetry.space_group_name_H-M   'P 1'
#
loop_
_entity.id
_entity.type
_entity.pdbx_description
1 polymer ?
#
loop_
_entity_poly.entity_id
_entity_poly.type
_entity_poly.pdbx_seq_one_letter_code
_entity_poly.pdbx_strand_id
1 'polypeptide(L)'
;MEPLTQLLNSPLDESFAALSMGGEIAPLRAARSINPFLEFLSPVQEINQLESLIHDHLLPNLQRRRNLTRLTPNDPFFQNAREIWEREGWTGEGLSNYETLLCGILDFPVILLLNPSGWDHLPWDEMVQSSPTLRWLQRMLEPLGLTLRDIIIIDAFPLLTDQKMDIMGNAEKVQLSHDVFNLTIEFLRRFKPRVMISCQCATKSSHPRWGIVNHPLAASLCSSVSEARRRRVSHMALDEHTIHVVRGFHPMHIERQEDPRIRADLDQVLRRTLEALYRPCADWRDQSRQEYEENIATAAEEVNVTMRAFFQAISAYRRYQRRATEFGTDPARLGRYYDISDYRNFKRDVQSFVSTMIPGSL
;
A
#
# COMPACT_ATOMS: atom_id res chain seq x y z
N MET A 1 4.86 -57.04 4.98
CA MET A 1 5.49 -57.96 5.96
C MET A 1 6.94 -57.56 6.09
N GLU A 2 7.28 -56.94 7.21
CA GLU A 2 8.66 -56.67 7.69
C GLU A 2 9.32 -57.97 8.24
N PRO A 3 10.64 -58.05 8.57
CA PRO A 3 11.49 -56.93 9.02
C PRO A 3 12.97 -56.88 8.56
N LEU A 4 13.53 -55.68 8.84
CA LEU A 4 14.92 -55.29 9.01
C LEU A 4 15.71 -56.16 10.01
N THR A 5 17.03 -56.28 9.83
CA THR A 5 18.08 -55.77 10.77
C THR A 5 19.50 -56.17 10.33
N GLN A 6 20.47 -55.33 10.74
CA GLN A 6 21.93 -55.54 10.79
C GLN A 6 22.77 -55.12 9.58
N LEU A 7 23.36 -53.93 9.67
CA LEU A 7 24.72 -53.62 9.19
C LEU A 7 25.22 -52.36 9.92
N LEU A 8 25.61 -52.56 11.18
CA LEU A 8 26.54 -51.70 11.93
C LEU A 8 27.74 -52.58 12.23
N ASN A 9 28.94 -52.18 11.76
CA ASN A 9 30.27 -52.42 12.34
C ASN A 9 31.36 -52.22 11.28
N SER A 10 32.02 -51.06 11.30
CA SER A 10 33.40 -50.93 10.85
C SER A 10 34.14 -49.99 11.80
N PRO A 11 35.26 -50.41 12.40
CA PRO A 11 36.10 -49.57 13.25
C PRO A 11 37.12 -48.83 12.39
N LEU A 12 37.48 -47.60 12.77
CA LEU A 12 38.69 -46.95 12.27
C LEU A 12 39.54 -46.51 13.46
N ASP A 13 40.79 -46.91 13.36
CA ASP A 13 41.84 -46.94 14.35
C ASP A 13 42.23 -45.58 14.94
N GLU A 14 42.56 -45.65 16.23
CA GLU A 14 43.41 -44.71 16.93
C GLU A 14 44.89 -44.95 16.55
N SER A 15 45.64 -43.87 16.30
CA SER A 15 47.10 -43.88 16.41
C SER A 15 47.54 -42.61 17.13
N PHE A 16 48.08 -42.84 18.33
CA PHE A 16 48.58 -41.87 19.30
C PHE A 16 49.95 -41.27 18.91
N ALA A 17 50.09 -39.98 19.25
CA ALA A 17 51.25 -39.29 19.84
C ALA A 17 52.60 -39.24 19.10
N ALA A 18 53.08 -38.01 18.85
CA ALA A 18 54.07 -37.35 19.72
C ALA A 18 54.51 -36.01 19.11
N LEU A 19 54.40 -34.92 19.87
CA LEU A 19 55.42 -33.88 20.05
C LEU A 19 54.93 -32.91 21.14
N SER A 20 55.66 -32.92 22.25
CA SER A 20 55.47 -32.09 23.44
C SER A 20 56.58 -31.05 23.51
N MET A 21 56.39 -30.06 24.39
CA MET A 21 57.27 -28.98 24.85
C MET A 21 57.14 -27.68 24.04
N GLY A 22 56.71 -26.53 24.57
CA GLY A 22 56.30 -26.12 25.91
C GLY A 22 56.08 -24.60 25.95
N GLY A 23 55.40 -24.10 26.99
CA GLY A 23 55.51 -22.72 27.50
C GLY A 23 54.57 -21.65 26.90
N GLU A 24 53.45 -21.40 27.58
CA GLU A 24 53.10 -20.11 28.22
C GLU A 24 51.58 -20.05 28.50
N ILE A 25 51.24 -19.93 29.79
CA ILE A 25 49.87 -19.86 30.30
C ILE A 25 49.39 -18.42 30.15
N ALA A 26 48.62 -18.14 29.10
CA ALA A 26 47.76 -16.96 29.02
C ALA A 26 46.41 -17.25 29.68
N PRO A 27 45.77 -16.30 30.39
CA PRO A 27 44.53 -16.56 31.09
C PRO A 27 43.40 -16.78 30.09
N LEU A 28 42.93 -18.03 30.01
CA LEU A 28 41.67 -18.43 29.39
C LEU A 28 40.55 -17.55 29.97
N ARG A 29 40.17 -16.50 29.24
CA ARG A 29 38.86 -15.87 29.39
C ARG A 29 37.83 -16.98 29.28
N ALA A 30 37.11 -17.22 30.37
CA ALA A 30 36.00 -18.15 30.42
C ALA A 30 35.08 -17.89 29.22
N ALA A 31 35.14 -18.78 28.22
CA ALA A 31 34.14 -18.86 27.19
C ALA A 31 32.84 -19.20 27.92
N ARG A 32 31.99 -18.19 28.12
CA ARG A 32 30.60 -18.42 28.51
C ARG A 32 30.05 -19.35 27.45
N SER A 33 29.85 -20.62 27.81
CA SER A 33 29.10 -21.57 27.01
C SER A 33 27.69 -21.01 26.90
N ILE A 34 27.43 -20.23 25.84
CA ILE A 34 26.09 -19.85 25.45
C ILE A 34 25.42 -21.17 25.11
N ASN A 35 24.56 -21.64 26.00
CA ASN A 35 23.75 -22.82 25.73
C ASN A 35 22.97 -22.54 24.43
N PRO A 36 23.18 -23.28 23.33
CA PRO A 36 22.50 -23.02 22.06
C PRO A 36 20.99 -23.28 22.17
N PHE A 37 20.53 -23.84 23.30
CA PHE A 37 19.13 -24.05 23.62
C PHE A 37 18.52 -22.98 24.54
N LEU A 38 19.28 -21.98 25.02
CA LEU A 38 18.73 -20.88 25.85
C LEU A 38 17.66 -20.06 25.09
N GLU A 39 17.77 -19.99 23.76
CA GLU A 39 16.79 -19.36 22.87
C GLU A 39 15.45 -20.13 22.83
N PHE A 40 15.46 -21.44 23.11
CA PHE A 40 14.27 -22.30 23.12
C PHE A 40 13.67 -22.48 24.53
N LEU A 41 14.42 -22.13 25.57
CA LEU A 41 14.04 -22.34 26.98
C LEU A 41 13.60 -21.05 27.68
N SER A 42 13.77 -19.90 27.04
CA SER A 42 13.23 -18.63 27.55
C SER A 42 11.78 -18.52 27.09
N PRO A 43 10.78 -18.47 27.99
CA PRO A 43 9.44 -18.03 27.62
C PRO A 43 9.52 -16.52 27.43
N VAL A 44 10.15 -16.09 26.34
CA VAL A 44 9.93 -14.77 25.81
C VAL A 44 8.44 -14.78 25.48
N GLN A 45 7.64 -14.00 26.21
CA GLN A 45 6.44 -13.44 25.62
C GLN A 45 6.93 -12.78 24.33
N GLU A 46 6.87 -13.51 23.20
CA GLU A 46 7.17 -12.96 21.89
C GLU A 46 6.15 -11.84 21.73
N ILE A 47 6.56 -10.62 22.09
CA ILE A 47 5.81 -9.41 21.82
C ILE A 47 5.57 -9.49 20.32
N ASN A 48 4.29 -9.64 19.94
CA ASN A 48 3.91 -9.80 18.56
C ASN A 48 4.35 -8.52 17.82
N GLN A 49 5.48 -8.59 17.11
CA GLN A 49 6.15 -7.42 16.53
C GLN A 49 5.22 -6.62 15.63
N LEU A 50 4.26 -7.31 14.99
CA LEU A 50 3.21 -6.69 14.19
C LEU A 50 2.23 -5.87 15.04
N GLU A 51 1.83 -6.36 16.21
CA GLU A 51 0.95 -5.59 17.12
C GLU A 51 1.65 -4.34 17.66
N SER A 52 2.92 -4.45 18.06
CA SER A 52 3.72 -3.28 18.44
C SER A 52 3.85 -2.29 17.30
N LEU A 53 4.12 -2.75 16.08
CA LEU A 53 4.16 -1.89 14.90
C LEU A 53 2.84 -1.14 14.69
N ILE A 54 1.71 -1.84 14.81
CA ILE A 54 0.38 -1.27 14.63
C ILE A 54 0.14 -0.17 15.68
N HIS A 55 0.39 -0.47 16.95
CA HIS A 55 0.14 0.43 18.07
C HIS A 55 1.09 1.63 18.09
N ASP A 56 2.38 1.41 17.87
CA ASP A 56 3.42 2.42 18.09
C ASP A 56 3.64 3.32 16.86
N HIS A 57 3.32 2.82 15.66
CA HIS A 57 3.63 3.53 14.42
C HIS A 57 2.43 3.75 13.50
N LEU A 58 1.63 2.71 13.21
CA LEU A 58 0.56 2.81 12.22
C LEU A 58 -0.61 3.67 12.72
N LEU A 59 -1.21 3.30 13.86
CA LEU A 59 -2.34 4.01 14.44
C LEU A 59 -2.01 5.49 14.74
N PRO A 60 -0.88 5.83 15.38
CA PRO A 60 -0.50 7.23 15.59
C PRO A 60 -0.23 8.00 14.30
N ASN A 61 0.16 7.31 13.21
CA ASN A 61 0.27 7.97 11.91
C ASN A 61 -1.12 8.32 11.36
N LEU A 62 -2.02 7.36 11.31
CA LEU A 62 -3.39 7.55 10.82
C LEU A 62 -4.11 8.66 11.60
N GLN A 63 -4.04 8.63 12.94
CA GLN A 63 -4.66 9.64 13.80
C GLN A 63 -4.13 11.06 13.60
N ARG A 64 -2.87 11.23 13.20
CA ARG A 64 -2.29 12.55 12.90
C ARG A 64 -2.72 13.09 11.55
N ARG A 65 -3.24 12.25 10.65
CA ARG A 65 -3.67 12.65 9.32
C ARG A 65 -5.13 13.07 9.35
N ARG A 66 -5.37 14.29 8.88
CA ARG A 66 -6.72 14.85 8.70
C ARG A 66 -7.22 14.73 7.27
N ASN A 67 -6.33 14.56 6.30
CA ASN A 67 -6.65 14.56 4.89
C ASN A 67 -6.17 13.27 4.23
N LEU A 68 -7.04 12.68 3.42
CA LEU A 68 -6.71 11.54 2.58
C LEU A 68 -5.87 12.01 1.38
N THR A 69 -4.60 11.65 1.36
CA THR A 69 -3.68 11.98 0.26
C THR A 69 -3.45 10.75 -0.61
N ARG A 70 -3.66 10.90 -1.92
CA ARG A 70 -3.42 9.84 -2.92
C ARG A 70 -2.35 10.31 -3.91
N LEU A 71 -1.56 9.35 -4.39
CA LEU A 71 -0.78 9.58 -5.59
C LEU A 71 -1.72 9.68 -6.80
N THR A 72 -1.40 10.53 -7.76
CA THR A 72 -2.20 10.70 -8.99
C THR A 72 -1.34 10.37 -10.21
N PRO A 73 -1.93 9.83 -11.31
CA PRO A 73 -1.16 9.46 -12.51
C PRO A 73 -0.38 10.63 -13.13
N ASN A 74 -0.78 11.87 -12.85
CA ASN A 74 -0.10 13.06 -13.37
C ASN A 74 1.15 13.46 -12.54
N ASP A 75 1.47 12.72 -11.48
CA ASP A 75 2.65 13.01 -10.67
C ASP A 75 3.94 12.85 -11.51
N PRO A 76 4.90 13.80 -11.45
CA PRO A 76 6.14 13.72 -12.20
C PRO A 76 6.99 12.47 -11.94
N PHE A 77 6.76 11.75 -10.84
CA PHE A 77 7.38 10.45 -10.55
C PHE A 77 7.24 9.46 -11.72
N PHE A 78 6.10 9.45 -12.41
CA PHE A 78 5.83 8.49 -13.47
C PHE A 78 6.61 8.74 -14.76
N GLN A 79 7.30 9.88 -14.88
CA GLN A 79 8.00 10.25 -16.10
C GLN A 79 9.09 9.25 -16.50
N ASN A 80 9.91 8.81 -15.54
CA ASN A 80 10.97 7.83 -15.80
C ASN A 80 10.39 6.46 -16.23
N ALA A 81 9.27 6.04 -15.63
CA ALA A 81 8.58 4.80 -16.03
C ALA A 81 8.04 4.88 -17.46
N ARG A 82 7.53 6.04 -17.88
CA ARG A 82 7.08 6.29 -19.26
C ARG A 82 8.23 6.26 -20.25
N GLU A 83 9.34 6.89 -19.92
CA GLU A 83 10.54 6.89 -20.77
C GLU A 83 11.10 5.48 -20.96
N ILE A 84 11.16 4.67 -19.90
CA ILE A 84 11.54 3.25 -20.01
C ILE A 84 10.53 2.52 -20.89
N TRP A 85 9.23 2.66 -20.63
CA TRP A 85 8.18 1.97 -21.40
C TRP A 85 8.25 2.28 -22.91
N GLU A 86 8.44 3.54 -23.27
CA GLU A 86 8.60 4.01 -24.65
C GLU A 86 9.90 3.50 -25.29
N ARG A 87 11.02 3.56 -24.57
CA ARG A 87 12.33 3.10 -25.05
C ARG A 87 12.33 1.62 -25.39
N GLU A 88 11.69 0.79 -24.55
CA GLU A 88 11.58 -0.65 -24.77
C GLU A 88 10.50 -1.02 -25.81
N GLY A 89 9.74 -0.03 -26.33
CA GLY A 89 8.71 -0.25 -27.35
C GLY A 89 7.55 -1.14 -26.89
N TRP A 90 7.27 -1.17 -25.58
CA TRP A 90 6.22 -2.01 -25.02
C TRP A 90 4.82 -1.47 -25.34
N THR A 91 3.85 -2.37 -25.48
CA THR A 91 2.47 -2.06 -25.84
C THR A 91 1.48 -2.65 -24.84
N GLY A 92 0.21 -2.22 -24.94
CA GLY A 92 -0.85 -2.63 -24.01
C GLY A 92 -0.92 -1.76 -22.76
N GLU A 93 -1.60 -2.26 -21.73
CA GLU A 93 -1.98 -1.51 -20.53
C GLU A 93 -0.99 -1.64 -19.36
N GLY A 94 0.19 -2.25 -19.55
CA GLY A 94 1.11 -2.51 -18.43
C GLY A 94 1.57 -1.24 -17.71
N LEU A 95 1.82 -0.15 -18.44
CA LEU A 95 2.17 1.13 -17.85
C LEU A 95 1.00 1.75 -17.07
N SER A 96 -0.19 1.80 -17.66
CA SER A 96 -1.39 2.38 -17.03
C SER A 96 -1.81 1.59 -15.79
N ASN A 97 -1.66 0.26 -15.82
CA ASN A 97 -1.88 -0.62 -14.68
C ASN A 97 -0.84 -0.40 -13.58
N TYR A 98 0.44 -0.25 -13.93
CA TYR A 98 1.49 0.13 -12.98
C TYR A 98 1.20 1.47 -12.31
N GLU A 99 0.85 2.51 -13.08
CA GLU A 99 0.47 3.81 -12.56
C GLU A 99 -0.73 3.69 -11.61
N THR A 100 -1.74 2.91 -12.00
CA THR A 100 -2.96 2.70 -11.20
C THR A 100 -2.68 2.00 -9.88
N LEU A 101 -1.83 0.96 -9.87
CA LEU A 101 -1.43 0.23 -8.66
C LEU A 101 -0.69 1.15 -7.66
N LEU A 102 -0.01 2.19 -8.14
CA LEU A 102 0.71 3.15 -7.29
C LEU A 102 -0.18 4.30 -6.78
N CYS A 103 -1.36 4.53 -7.37
CA CYS A 103 -2.27 5.64 -7.03
C CYS A 103 -3.15 5.40 -5.77
N GLY A 104 -2.65 4.59 -4.83
CA GLY A 104 -3.25 4.35 -3.53
C GLY A 104 -3.11 5.50 -2.54
N ILE A 105 -3.59 5.28 -1.33
CA ILE A 105 -3.50 6.24 -0.21
C ILE A 105 -2.08 6.18 0.38
N LEU A 106 -1.37 7.31 0.38
CA LEU A 106 0.05 7.38 0.76
C LEU A 106 0.34 6.98 2.22
N ASP A 107 -0.63 7.16 3.11
CA ASP A 107 -0.49 6.87 4.53
C ASP A 107 -0.84 5.43 4.92
N PHE A 108 -1.30 4.62 3.96
CA PHE A 108 -1.61 3.20 4.19
C PHE A 108 -0.34 2.34 4.01
N PRO A 109 -0.28 1.16 4.66
CA PRO A 109 0.78 0.21 4.39
C PRO A 109 0.89 -0.12 2.90
N VAL A 110 2.11 -0.14 2.38
CA VAL A 110 2.40 -0.49 0.98
C VAL A 110 2.50 -2.02 0.85
N ILE A 111 1.98 -2.59 -0.23
CA ILE A 111 2.23 -4.01 -0.59
C ILE A 111 3.38 -4.05 -1.59
N LEU A 112 4.45 -4.77 -1.27
CA LEU A 112 5.54 -5.04 -2.19
C LEU A 112 5.41 -6.46 -2.77
N LEU A 113 5.20 -6.54 -4.06
CA LEU A 113 5.24 -7.75 -4.88
C LEU A 113 6.60 -7.85 -5.61
N LEU A 114 6.79 -8.92 -6.38
CA LEU A 114 8.06 -9.16 -7.06
C LEU A 114 8.14 -8.42 -8.39
N ASN A 115 7.17 -8.66 -9.25
CA ASN A 115 7.13 -8.23 -10.64
C ASN A 115 5.69 -8.34 -11.16
N PRO A 116 5.34 -7.62 -12.24
CA PRO A 116 4.00 -7.67 -12.80
C PRO A 116 3.61 -9.08 -13.25
N SER A 117 2.33 -9.38 -13.13
CA SER A 117 1.76 -10.64 -13.59
C SER A 117 1.80 -10.74 -15.13
N GLY A 118 1.72 -11.94 -15.69
CA GLY A 118 1.65 -12.13 -17.15
C GLY A 118 0.40 -11.57 -17.83
N TRP A 119 -0.53 -10.97 -17.07
CA TRP A 119 -1.78 -10.36 -17.55
C TRP A 119 -1.76 -8.83 -17.44
N ASP A 120 -0.60 -8.23 -17.15
CA ASP A 120 -0.43 -6.77 -16.99
C ASP A 120 -0.77 -5.96 -18.25
N HIS A 121 -0.70 -6.59 -19.43
CA HIS A 121 -1.07 -5.98 -20.70
C HIS A 121 -2.58 -5.80 -20.91
N LEU A 122 -3.42 -6.44 -20.08
CA LEU A 122 -4.89 -6.39 -20.18
C LEU A 122 -5.47 -5.13 -19.53
N PRO A 123 -6.69 -4.70 -19.93
CA PRO A 123 -7.43 -3.67 -19.20
C PRO A 123 -7.56 -4.00 -17.70
N TRP A 124 -7.61 -2.97 -16.85
CA TRP A 124 -7.55 -3.08 -15.39
C TRP A 124 -8.44 -4.20 -14.81
N ASP A 125 -9.73 -4.22 -15.13
CA ASP A 125 -10.68 -5.19 -14.57
C ASP A 125 -10.35 -6.62 -15.01
N GLU A 126 -9.92 -6.80 -16.26
CA GLU A 126 -9.50 -8.08 -16.81
C GLU A 126 -8.17 -8.55 -16.22
N MET A 127 -7.22 -7.64 -15.98
CA MET A 127 -5.96 -7.94 -15.29
C MET A 127 -6.23 -8.40 -13.85
N VAL A 128 -7.05 -7.66 -13.09
CA VAL A 128 -7.38 -8.01 -11.70
C VAL A 128 -8.09 -9.35 -11.63
N GLN A 129 -9.02 -9.60 -12.55
CA GLN A 129 -9.66 -10.90 -12.65
C GLN A 129 -8.63 -11.96 -13.02
N SER A 130 -7.81 -11.79 -14.05
CA SER A 130 -6.95 -12.87 -14.56
C SER A 130 -5.76 -13.18 -13.64
N SER A 131 -5.26 -12.20 -12.88
CA SER A 131 -4.15 -12.36 -11.96
C SER A 131 -4.59 -13.00 -10.63
N PRO A 132 -4.15 -14.23 -10.30
CA PRO A 132 -4.53 -14.88 -9.04
C PRO A 132 -4.11 -14.06 -7.81
N THR A 133 -2.94 -13.41 -7.88
CA THR A 133 -2.44 -12.53 -6.81
C THR A 133 -3.36 -11.33 -6.60
N LEU A 134 -3.67 -10.56 -7.64
CA LEU A 134 -4.49 -9.37 -7.50
C LEU A 134 -5.93 -9.72 -7.11
N ARG A 135 -6.48 -10.79 -7.70
CA ARG A 135 -7.79 -11.32 -7.33
C ARG A 135 -7.86 -11.72 -5.85
N TRP A 136 -6.81 -12.39 -5.35
CA TRP A 136 -6.75 -12.79 -3.94
C TRP A 136 -6.66 -11.58 -3.02
N LEU A 137 -5.81 -10.59 -3.36
CA LEU A 137 -5.70 -9.34 -2.61
C LEU A 137 -7.03 -8.57 -2.58
N GLN A 138 -7.70 -8.43 -3.73
CA GLN A 138 -9.01 -7.79 -3.83
C GLN A 138 -10.05 -8.46 -2.91
N ARG A 139 -10.15 -9.80 -2.95
CA ARG A 139 -11.06 -10.56 -2.07
C ARG A 139 -10.74 -10.44 -0.58
N MET A 140 -9.49 -10.16 -0.23
CA MET A 140 -9.08 -9.95 1.16
C MET A 140 -9.40 -8.52 1.62
N LEU A 141 -9.27 -7.53 0.75
CA LEU A 141 -9.58 -6.12 1.04
C LEU A 141 -11.08 -5.83 1.08
N GLU A 142 -11.88 -6.50 0.24
CA GLU A 142 -13.34 -6.30 0.11
C GLU A 142 -14.11 -6.35 1.44
N PRO A 143 -13.91 -7.36 2.32
CA PRO A 143 -14.56 -7.40 3.62
C PRO A 143 -14.21 -6.24 4.56
N LEU A 144 -13.11 -5.53 4.29
CA LEU A 144 -12.71 -4.30 5.00
C LEU A 144 -13.27 -3.03 4.33
N GLY A 145 -14.04 -3.17 3.27
CA GLY A 145 -14.51 -2.06 2.45
C GLY A 145 -13.41 -1.39 1.61
N LEU A 146 -12.21 -1.96 1.56
CA LEU A 146 -11.08 -1.43 0.79
C LEU A 146 -11.05 -2.05 -0.61
N THR A 147 -10.46 -1.34 -1.56
CA THR A 147 -10.22 -1.83 -2.92
C THR A 147 -8.73 -1.84 -3.24
N LEU A 148 -8.31 -2.55 -4.28
CA LEU A 148 -6.93 -2.47 -4.77
C LEU A 148 -6.51 -1.02 -5.09
N ARG A 149 -7.44 -0.16 -5.51
CA ARG A 149 -7.14 1.25 -5.81
C ARG A 149 -6.78 2.03 -4.55
N ASP A 150 -7.25 1.64 -3.37
CA ASP A 150 -6.95 2.34 -2.12
C ASP A 150 -5.56 2.04 -1.57
N ILE A 151 -4.94 0.94 -2.03
CA ILE A 151 -3.67 0.44 -1.53
C ILE A 151 -2.59 0.67 -2.58
N ILE A 152 -1.43 1.16 -2.15
CA ILE A 152 -0.26 1.23 -3.02
C ILE A 152 0.33 -0.17 -3.13
N ILE A 153 0.38 -0.69 -4.34
CA ILE A 153 0.99 -1.97 -4.68
C ILE A 153 2.18 -1.70 -5.60
N ILE A 154 3.37 -2.06 -5.15
CA ILE A 154 4.62 -1.86 -5.89
C ILE A 154 5.18 -3.23 -6.22
N ASP A 155 5.67 -3.40 -7.43
CA ASP A 155 6.53 -4.54 -7.78
C ASP A 155 7.99 -4.16 -7.54
N ALA A 156 8.80 -5.06 -6.98
CA ALA A 156 10.23 -4.82 -6.83
C ALA A 156 10.90 -4.50 -8.19
N PHE A 157 10.51 -5.23 -9.24
CA PHE A 157 10.88 -5.00 -10.63
C PHE A 157 9.66 -4.60 -11.45
N PRO A 158 9.21 -3.33 -11.38
CA PRO A 158 8.03 -2.87 -12.08
C PRO A 158 8.22 -2.96 -13.60
N LEU A 159 7.11 -3.04 -14.33
CA LEU A 159 7.03 -3.14 -15.82
C LEU A 159 7.65 -4.41 -16.44
N LEU A 160 8.48 -5.15 -15.70
CA LEU A 160 9.28 -6.27 -16.19
C LEU A 160 8.66 -7.61 -15.80
N THR A 161 7.94 -8.24 -16.72
CA THR A 161 7.34 -9.57 -16.49
C THR A 161 8.37 -10.70 -16.66
N ASP A 162 8.04 -11.88 -16.13
CA ASP A 162 8.82 -13.10 -16.38
C ASP A 162 8.99 -13.37 -17.90
N GLN A 163 7.94 -13.16 -18.69
CA GLN A 163 7.96 -13.38 -20.14
C GLN A 163 8.88 -12.40 -20.87
N LYS A 164 8.84 -11.11 -20.50
CA LYS A 164 9.76 -10.10 -21.04
C LYS A 164 11.21 -10.46 -20.68
N MET A 165 11.45 -10.90 -19.46
CA MET A 165 12.77 -11.35 -19.03
C MET A 165 13.26 -12.58 -19.79
N ASP A 166 12.40 -13.54 -20.09
CA ASP A 166 12.83 -14.81 -20.70
C ASP A 166 13.35 -14.62 -22.14
N ILE A 167 12.88 -13.60 -22.87
CA ILE A 167 13.28 -13.33 -24.27
C ILE A 167 14.52 -12.41 -24.44
N MET A 168 14.97 -11.73 -23.38
CA MET A 168 16.08 -10.77 -23.43
C MET A 168 17.46 -11.44 -23.44
N GLY A 169 18.48 -10.74 -23.94
CA GLY A 169 19.88 -11.15 -23.78
C GLY A 169 20.40 -10.93 -22.33
N ASN A 170 21.43 -11.66 -21.88
CA ASN A 170 21.89 -11.54 -20.49
C ASN A 170 22.32 -10.10 -20.09
N ALA A 171 23.04 -9.39 -20.96
CA ALA A 171 23.47 -8.03 -20.68
C ALA A 171 22.29 -7.05 -20.58
N GLU A 172 21.31 -7.21 -21.47
CA GLU A 172 20.06 -6.45 -21.49
C GLU A 172 19.21 -6.71 -20.23
N LYS A 173 19.06 -8.00 -19.83
CA LYS A 173 18.37 -8.37 -18.58
C LYS A 173 18.96 -7.66 -17.38
N VAL A 174 20.29 -7.64 -17.26
CA VAL A 174 20.98 -6.98 -16.14
C VAL A 174 20.67 -5.49 -16.15
N GLN A 175 20.91 -4.81 -17.29
CA GLN A 175 20.71 -3.36 -17.39
C GLN A 175 19.27 -2.97 -17.09
N LEU A 176 18.30 -3.61 -17.76
CA LEU A 176 16.90 -3.27 -17.59
C LEU A 176 16.40 -3.60 -16.18
N SER A 177 16.83 -4.71 -15.58
CA SER A 177 16.49 -5.04 -14.19
C SER A 177 16.97 -3.97 -13.21
N HIS A 178 18.15 -3.39 -13.45
CA HIS A 178 18.65 -2.26 -12.67
C HIS A 178 17.81 -0.99 -12.88
N ASP A 179 17.51 -0.65 -14.13
CA ASP A 179 16.70 0.52 -14.48
C ASP A 179 15.31 0.47 -13.81
N VAL A 180 14.61 -0.67 -13.91
CA VAL A 180 13.28 -0.79 -13.31
C VAL A 180 13.34 -0.92 -11.79
N PHE A 181 14.36 -1.58 -11.23
CA PHE A 181 14.53 -1.62 -9.77
C PHE A 181 14.79 -0.22 -9.19
N ASN A 182 15.46 0.66 -9.95
CA ASN A 182 15.65 2.05 -9.55
C ASN A 182 14.32 2.80 -9.43
N LEU A 183 13.30 2.51 -10.24
CA LEU A 183 11.95 3.08 -10.06
C LEU A 183 11.38 2.76 -8.68
N THR A 184 11.58 1.53 -8.19
CA THR A 184 11.18 1.12 -6.84
C THR A 184 11.93 1.89 -5.78
N ILE A 185 13.26 2.07 -5.93
CA ILE A 185 14.06 2.85 -4.98
C ILE A 185 13.60 4.33 -4.99
N GLU A 186 13.41 4.92 -6.16
CA GLU A 186 12.94 6.29 -6.33
C GLU A 186 11.58 6.50 -5.67
N PHE A 187 10.66 5.55 -5.83
CA PHE A 187 9.37 5.57 -5.15
C PHE A 187 9.56 5.65 -3.63
N LEU A 188 10.34 4.72 -3.08
CA LEU A 188 10.56 4.63 -1.64
C LEU A 188 11.22 5.90 -1.09
N ARG A 189 12.18 6.48 -1.82
CA ARG A 189 12.83 7.75 -1.46
C ARG A 189 11.88 8.94 -1.50
N ARG A 190 11.05 9.03 -2.53
CA ARG A 190 10.15 10.17 -2.78
C ARG A 190 8.96 10.18 -1.82
N PHE A 191 8.28 9.05 -1.69
CA PHE A 191 7.02 8.96 -0.94
C PHE A 191 7.20 8.49 0.50
N LYS A 192 8.39 7.98 0.85
CA LYS A 192 8.81 7.63 2.22
C LYS A 192 7.75 6.83 2.99
N PRO A 193 7.25 5.70 2.44
CA PRO A 193 6.24 4.92 3.11
C PRO A 193 6.77 4.41 4.45
N ARG A 194 5.96 4.50 5.50
CA ARG A 194 6.40 4.12 6.85
C ARG A 194 6.28 2.62 7.10
N VAL A 195 5.24 2.01 6.56
CA VAL A 195 4.94 0.60 6.74
C VAL A 195 4.79 -0.03 5.37
N MET A 196 5.39 -1.20 5.20
CA MET A 196 5.29 -2.00 3.99
C MET A 196 5.19 -3.46 4.37
N ILE A 197 4.39 -4.23 3.65
CA ILE A 197 4.42 -5.69 3.70
C ILE A 197 5.15 -6.20 2.47
N SER A 198 6.20 -6.99 2.69
CA SER A 198 6.90 -7.66 1.59
C SER A 198 6.30 -9.03 1.31
N CYS A 199 5.69 -9.14 0.14
CA CYS A 199 5.09 -10.35 -0.43
C CYS A 199 5.94 -10.90 -1.58
N GLN A 200 7.26 -10.65 -1.59
CA GLN A 200 8.18 -11.25 -2.55
C GLN A 200 9.25 -12.09 -1.85
N CYS A 201 9.59 -13.23 -2.44
CA CYS A 201 10.50 -14.22 -1.85
C CYS A 201 11.75 -14.49 -2.70
N ALA A 202 11.96 -13.71 -3.77
CA ALA A 202 12.82 -14.10 -4.89
C ALA A 202 13.97 -13.13 -5.17
N THR A 203 14.15 -12.06 -4.40
CA THR A 203 15.26 -11.09 -4.61
C THR A 203 16.58 -11.50 -3.94
N LYS A 204 16.71 -12.74 -3.44
CA LYS A 204 18.00 -13.26 -2.97
C LYS A 204 18.92 -13.51 -4.15
N SER A 205 20.22 -13.26 -3.97
CA SER A 205 21.26 -13.49 -4.99
C SER A 205 21.27 -14.92 -5.56
N SER A 206 20.70 -15.89 -4.83
CA SER A 206 20.56 -17.27 -5.27
C SER A 206 19.39 -17.51 -6.24
N HIS A 207 18.49 -16.55 -6.47
CA HIS A 207 17.34 -16.76 -7.34
C HIS A 207 17.75 -16.65 -8.83
N PRO A 208 17.51 -17.69 -9.66
CA PRO A 208 18.03 -17.74 -11.02
C PRO A 208 17.63 -16.56 -11.92
N ARG A 209 16.41 -16.04 -11.74
CA ARG A 209 15.86 -14.95 -12.58
C ARG A 209 16.05 -13.56 -11.97
N TRP A 210 15.92 -13.44 -10.66
CA TRP A 210 15.70 -12.16 -9.97
C TRP A 210 16.83 -11.82 -8.99
N GLY A 211 17.77 -12.75 -8.77
CA GLY A 211 19.02 -12.49 -8.04
C GLY A 211 20.06 -11.72 -8.85
N ILE A 212 19.71 -11.32 -10.09
CA ILE A 212 20.59 -10.58 -11.00
C ILE A 212 20.92 -9.18 -10.45
N VAL A 213 19.97 -8.56 -9.72
CA VAL A 213 20.20 -7.27 -9.07
C VAL A 213 20.84 -7.48 -7.70
N ASN A 214 22.16 -7.32 -7.64
CA ASN A 214 22.93 -7.38 -6.41
C ASN A 214 22.87 -6.03 -5.65
N HIS A 215 21.67 -5.66 -5.18
CA HIS A 215 21.45 -4.43 -4.42
C HIS A 215 21.10 -4.73 -2.95
N PRO A 216 21.71 -4.06 -1.95
CA PRO A 216 21.43 -4.32 -0.53
C PRO A 216 19.95 -4.20 -0.16
N LEU A 217 19.24 -3.22 -0.74
CA LEU A 217 17.80 -3.06 -0.54
C LEU A 217 17.00 -4.25 -1.08
N ALA A 218 17.42 -4.87 -2.19
CA ALA A 218 16.70 -6.03 -2.73
C ALA A 218 16.71 -7.19 -1.73
N ALA A 219 17.86 -7.42 -1.07
CA ALA A 219 17.99 -8.43 -0.03
C ALA A 219 17.17 -8.09 1.23
N SER A 220 17.18 -6.85 1.70
CA SER A 220 16.40 -6.43 2.89
C SER A 220 14.89 -6.51 2.65
N LEU A 221 14.46 -6.38 1.41
CA LEU A 221 13.07 -6.53 1.01
C LEU A 221 12.64 -7.99 0.84
N CYS A 222 13.57 -8.94 0.71
CA CYS A 222 13.19 -10.35 0.54
C CYS A 222 12.47 -10.90 1.76
N SER A 223 11.37 -11.62 1.54
CA SER A 223 10.60 -12.30 2.60
C SER A 223 10.61 -13.82 2.44
N SER A 224 9.99 -14.51 3.39
CA SER A 224 9.79 -15.95 3.36
C SER A 224 8.52 -16.36 4.13
N VAL A 225 7.96 -17.53 3.79
CA VAL A 225 6.82 -18.11 4.51
C VAL A 225 7.11 -18.29 6.00
N SER A 226 8.34 -18.71 6.35
CA SER A 226 8.76 -18.89 7.74
C SER A 226 8.71 -17.58 8.53
N GLU A 227 9.21 -16.49 7.95
CA GLU A 227 9.18 -15.17 8.61
C GLU A 227 7.77 -14.60 8.70
N ALA A 228 6.92 -14.85 7.70
CA ALA A 228 5.52 -14.45 7.73
C ALA A 228 4.73 -15.18 8.82
N ARG A 229 4.95 -16.48 9.01
CA ARG A 229 4.35 -17.25 10.11
C ARG A 229 4.70 -16.67 11.48
N ARG A 230 5.94 -16.19 11.63
CA ARG A 230 6.43 -15.53 12.84
C ARG A 230 6.01 -14.06 12.96
N ARG A 231 5.23 -13.54 12.00
CA ARG A 231 4.80 -12.12 11.93
C ARG A 231 5.98 -11.15 12.11
N ARG A 232 7.13 -11.52 11.54
CA ARG A 232 8.37 -10.77 11.74
C ARG A 232 8.24 -9.38 11.13
N VAL A 233 8.68 -8.38 11.87
CA VAL A 233 8.87 -7.02 11.38
C VAL A 233 10.37 -6.74 11.34
N SER A 234 10.82 -6.17 10.24
CA SER A 234 12.20 -5.73 10.06
C SER A 234 12.25 -4.25 9.75
N HIS A 235 13.42 -3.66 9.96
CA HIS A 235 13.63 -2.23 9.76
C HIS A 235 14.58 -2.05 8.58
N MET A 236 14.20 -1.20 7.64
CA MET A 236 15.01 -0.83 6.50
C MET A 236 15.25 0.67 6.56
N ALA A 237 16.51 1.06 6.79
CA ALA A 237 16.92 2.46 6.68
C ALA A 237 17.10 2.80 5.19
N LEU A 238 16.48 3.89 4.75
CA LEU A 238 16.65 4.46 3.43
C LEU A 238 16.84 5.97 3.58
N ASP A 239 18.06 6.44 3.34
CA ASP A 239 18.45 7.83 3.57
C ASP A 239 18.11 8.26 5.03
N GLU A 240 17.27 9.29 5.21
CA GLU A 240 16.90 9.83 6.53
C GLU A 240 15.63 9.21 7.15
N HIS A 241 15.07 8.14 6.56
CA HIS A 241 13.85 7.53 7.09
C HIS A 241 13.96 6.01 7.23
N THR A 242 13.16 5.47 8.15
CA THR A 242 13.06 4.03 8.38
C THR A 242 11.71 3.53 7.89
N ILE A 243 11.75 2.43 7.13
CA ILE A 243 10.56 1.70 6.69
C ILE A 243 10.45 0.44 7.53
N HIS A 244 9.29 0.24 8.15
CA HIS A 244 8.96 -0.99 8.85
C HIS A 244 8.43 -2.00 7.83
N VAL A 245 9.20 -3.06 7.59
CA VAL A 245 8.90 -4.10 6.61
C VAL A 245 8.37 -5.33 7.32
N VAL A 246 7.06 -5.52 7.22
CA VAL A 246 6.35 -6.73 7.66
C VAL A 246 6.62 -7.85 6.67
N ARG A 247 6.99 -9.03 7.18
CA ARG A 247 7.29 -10.19 6.35
C ARG A 247 5.99 -10.89 5.95
N GLY A 248 5.72 -10.94 4.65
CA GLY A 248 4.65 -11.74 4.04
C GLY A 248 5.22 -12.81 3.13
N PHE A 249 4.41 -13.30 2.19
CA PHE A 249 4.88 -14.12 1.07
C PHE A 249 3.94 -13.92 -0.10
N HIS A 250 4.39 -14.30 -1.29
CA HIS A 250 3.63 -14.08 -2.50
C HIS A 250 2.34 -14.93 -2.51
N PRO A 251 1.15 -14.35 -2.76
CA PRO A 251 -0.13 -15.09 -2.77
C PRO A 251 -0.15 -16.33 -3.68
N MET A 252 0.61 -16.33 -4.79
CA MET A 252 0.77 -17.54 -5.63
C MET A 252 1.27 -18.78 -4.88
N HIS A 253 1.91 -18.68 -3.72
CA HIS A 253 2.24 -19.84 -2.90
C HIS A 253 0.99 -20.58 -2.39
N ILE A 254 -0.12 -19.87 -2.17
CA ILE A 254 -1.41 -20.45 -1.78
C ILE A 254 -2.00 -21.20 -2.98
N GLU A 255 -2.07 -20.54 -4.13
CA GLU A 255 -2.65 -21.10 -5.36
C GLU A 255 -1.89 -22.33 -5.86
N ARG A 256 -0.55 -22.32 -5.79
CA ARG A 256 0.29 -23.45 -6.22
C ARG A 256 0.26 -24.63 -5.25
N GLN A 257 -0.25 -24.46 -4.04
CA GLN A 257 -0.17 -25.53 -3.05
C GLN A 257 -1.26 -26.57 -3.27
N GLU A 258 -0.90 -27.83 -3.52
CA GLU A 258 -1.86 -28.90 -3.83
C GLU A 258 -2.60 -29.42 -2.60
N ASP A 259 -1.92 -29.51 -1.44
CA ASP A 259 -2.53 -29.96 -0.19
C ASP A 259 -3.52 -28.90 0.34
N PRO A 260 -4.83 -29.22 0.44
CA PRO A 260 -5.85 -28.27 0.90
C PRO A 260 -5.62 -27.76 2.32
N ARG A 261 -5.04 -28.57 3.22
CA ARG A 261 -4.78 -28.17 4.60
C ARG A 261 -3.67 -27.14 4.66
N ILE A 262 -2.58 -27.38 3.94
CA ILE A 262 -1.46 -26.43 3.88
C ILE A 262 -1.88 -25.16 3.14
N ARG A 263 -2.68 -25.28 2.07
CA ARG A 263 -3.25 -24.13 1.37
C ARG A 263 -4.08 -23.24 2.30
N ALA A 264 -4.99 -23.83 3.08
CA ALA A 264 -5.83 -23.11 4.04
C ALA A 264 -5.01 -22.43 5.15
N ASP A 265 -3.98 -23.12 5.66
CA ASP A 265 -3.07 -22.58 6.66
C ASP A 265 -2.25 -21.39 6.11
N LEU A 266 -1.72 -21.49 4.88
CA LEU A 266 -1.05 -20.37 4.21
C LEU A 266 -2.00 -19.18 3.98
N ASP A 267 -3.22 -19.42 3.48
CA ASP A 267 -4.22 -18.36 3.32
C ASP A 267 -4.46 -17.64 4.65
N GLN A 268 -4.65 -18.39 5.74
CA GLN A 268 -4.89 -17.82 7.06
C GLN A 268 -3.71 -16.99 7.57
N VAL A 269 -2.47 -17.43 7.37
CA VAL A 269 -1.26 -16.69 7.80
C VAL A 269 -1.18 -15.33 7.10
N LEU A 270 -1.31 -15.32 5.77
CA LEU A 270 -1.19 -14.08 5.00
C LEU A 270 -2.40 -13.15 5.24
N ARG A 271 -3.61 -13.72 5.24
CA ARG A 271 -4.86 -12.99 5.49
C ARG A 271 -4.85 -12.31 6.85
N ARG A 272 -4.49 -13.01 7.92
CA ARG A 272 -4.43 -12.41 9.28
C ARG A 272 -3.40 -11.29 9.36
N THR A 273 -2.27 -11.42 8.68
CA THR A 273 -1.23 -10.38 8.65
C THR A 273 -1.73 -9.13 7.93
N LEU A 274 -2.37 -9.29 6.77
CA LEU A 274 -2.91 -8.18 6.00
C LEU A 274 -4.12 -7.54 6.70
N GLU A 275 -5.03 -8.33 7.28
CA GLU A 275 -6.16 -7.81 8.05
C GLU A 275 -5.70 -6.98 9.25
N ALA A 276 -4.65 -7.41 9.96
CA ALA A 276 -4.10 -6.64 11.07
C ALA A 276 -3.53 -5.28 10.62
N LEU A 277 -2.93 -5.22 9.42
CA LEU A 277 -2.39 -3.98 8.84
C LEU A 277 -3.48 -3.06 8.29
N TYR A 278 -4.50 -3.60 7.63
CA TYR A 278 -5.46 -2.79 6.88
C TYR A 278 -6.77 -2.51 7.60
N ARG A 279 -7.13 -3.26 8.65
CA ARG A 279 -8.32 -2.95 9.45
C ARG A 279 -8.25 -1.56 10.10
N PRO A 280 -7.13 -1.15 10.75
CA PRO A 280 -7.00 0.22 11.24
C PRO A 280 -7.15 1.29 10.15
N CYS A 281 -6.69 0.99 8.94
CA CYS A 281 -6.80 1.89 7.78
C CYS A 281 -8.26 2.01 7.29
N ALA A 282 -8.98 0.90 7.24
CA ALA A 282 -10.40 0.87 6.91
C ALA A 282 -11.22 1.67 7.93
N ASP A 283 -11.01 1.40 9.22
CA ASP A 283 -11.69 2.09 10.32
C ASP A 283 -11.45 3.61 10.26
N TRP A 284 -10.19 4.02 10.05
CA TRP A 284 -9.83 5.43 9.88
C TRP A 284 -10.50 6.07 8.67
N ARG A 285 -10.56 5.38 7.53
CA ARG A 285 -11.17 5.91 6.30
C ARG A 285 -12.67 6.08 6.47
N ASP A 286 -13.33 5.12 7.10
CA ASP A 286 -14.78 5.16 7.33
C ASP A 286 -15.13 6.28 8.33
N GLN A 287 -14.35 6.43 9.40
CA GLN A 287 -14.49 7.57 10.33
C GLN A 287 -14.29 8.91 9.61
N SER A 288 -13.23 9.04 8.81
CA SER A 288 -12.95 10.26 8.05
C SER A 288 -14.08 10.58 7.08
N ARG A 289 -14.67 9.56 6.42
CA ARG A 289 -15.80 9.74 5.51
C ARG A 289 -17.03 10.28 6.23
N GLN A 290 -17.36 9.72 7.39
CA GLN A 290 -18.48 10.21 8.21
C GLN A 290 -18.28 11.67 8.61
N GLU A 291 -17.08 12.04 9.07
CA GLU A 291 -16.76 13.43 9.42
C GLU A 291 -16.92 14.37 8.21
N TYR A 292 -16.46 13.96 7.01
CA TYR A 292 -16.67 14.76 5.80
C TYR A 292 -18.14 14.88 5.39
N GLU A 293 -18.91 13.80 5.48
CA GLU A 293 -20.35 13.80 5.19
C GLU A 293 -21.10 14.76 6.13
N GLU A 294 -20.79 14.75 7.43
CA GLU A 294 -21.35 15.67 8.43
C GLU A 294 -20.96 17.13 8.16
N ASN A 295 -19.69 17.37 7.80
CA ASN A 295 -19.20 18.70 7.46
C ASN A 295 -19.87 19.25 6.19
N ILE A 296 -20.07 18.41 5.17
CA ILE A 296 -20.78 18.78 3.94
C ILE A 296 -22.25 19.09 4.26
N ALA A 297 -22.92 18.27 5.08
CA ALA A 297 -24.30 18.51 5.48
C ALA A 297 -24.45 19.82 6.25
N THR A 298 -23.52 20.11 7.17
CA THR A 298 -23.48 21.36 7.94
C THR A 298 -23.28 22.56 7.02
N ALA A 299 -22.29 22.50 6.13
CA ALA A 299 -22.04 23.56 5.16
C ALA A 299 -23.23 23.79 4.22
N ALA A 300 -23.93 22.72 3.81
CA ALA A 300 -25.12 22.81 2.99
C ALA A 300 -26.27 23.54 3.72
N GLU A 301 -26.45 23.30 5.02
CA GLU A 301 -27.46 24.00 5.83
C GLU A 301 -27.10 25.48 6.02
N GLU A 302 -25.83 25.82 6.27
CA GLU A 302 -25.36 27.21 6.36
C GLU A 302 -25.62 27.99 5.06
N VAL A 303 -25.36 27.35 3.91
CA VAL A 303 -25.69 27.89 2.59
C VAL A 303 -27.20 28.10 2.47
N ASN A 304 -28.03 27.14 2.88
CA ASN A 304 -29.49 27.25 2.85
C ASN A 304 -30.01 28.43 3.69
N VAL A 305 -29.56 28.54 4.94
CA VAL A 305 -29.93 29.64 5.84
C VAL A 305 -29.54 30.99 5.25
N THR A 306 -28.31 31.12 4.73
CA THR A 306 -27.80 32.35 4.12
C THR A 306 -28.64 32.74 2.90
N MET A 307 -28.99 31.78 2.05
CA MET A 307 -29.79 32.02 0.86
C MET A 307 -31.22 32.45 1.20
N ARG A 308 -31.85 31.84 2.21
CA ARG A 308 -33.16 32.28 2.71
C ARG A 308 -33.12 33.71 3.22
N ALA A 309 -32.11 34.06 4.03
CA ALA A 309 -31.94 35.41 4.57
C ALA A 309 -31.75 36.45 3.44
N PHE A 310 -30.95 36.12 2.43
CA PHE A 310 -30.75 36.95 1.24
C PHE A 310 -32.08 37.20 0.50
N PHE A 311 -32.88 36.15 0.26
CA PHE A 311 -34.19 36.32 -0.39
C PHE A 311 -35.18 37.14 0.44
N GLN A 312 -35.14 37.03 1.76
CA GLN A 312 -35.94 37.86 2.67
C GLN A 312 -35.51 39.33 2.58
N ALA A 313 -34.20 39.60 2.58
CA ALA A 313 -33.65 40.95 2.45
C ALA A 313 -34.04 41.61 1.11
N ILE A 314 -33.94 40.88 0.00
CA ILE A 314 -34.39 41.39 -1.32
C ILE A 314 -35.91 41.66 -1.31
N SER A 315 -36.69 40.75 -0.73
CA SER A 315 -38.14 40.92 -0.63
C SER A 315 -38.51 42.16 0.19
N ALA A 316 -37.81 42.40 1.30
CA ALA A 316 -37.98 43.58 2.13
C ALA A 316 -37.60 44.86 1.37
N TYR A 317 -36.43 44.88 0.72
CA TYR A 317 -35.97 45.99 -0.11
C TYR A 317 -37.01 46.37 -1.18
N ARG A 318 -37.56 45.39 -1.92
CA ARG A 318 -38.60 45.64 -2.93
C ARG A 318 -39.91 46.18 -2.35
N ARG A 319 -40.29 45.76 -1.14
CA ARG A 319 -41.45 46.35 -0.45
C ARG A 319 -41.21 47.82 -0.14
N TYR A 320 -40.01 48.19 0.31
CA TYR A 320 -39.66 49.59 0.56
C TYR A 320 -39.57 50.41 -0.72
N GLN A 321 -39.03 49.86 -1.81
CA GLN A 321 -39.04 50.54 -3.11
C GLN A 321 -40.46 50.87 -3.58
N ARG A 322 -41.40 49.91 -3.49
CA ARG A 322 -42.81 50.14 -3.86
C ARG A 322 -43.45 51.25 -3.02
N ARG A 323 -43.26 51.21 -1.69
CA ARG A 323 -43.73 52.27 -0.80
C ARG A 323 -43.10 53.62 -1.12
N ALA A 324 -41.80 53.69 -1.38
CA ALA A 324 -41.13 54.94 -1.73
C ALA A 324 -41.75 55.58 -2.98
N THR A 325 -42.06 54.77 -4.00
CA THR A 325 -42.79 55.23 -5.19
C THR A 325 -44.18 55.75 -4.87
N GLU A 326 -44.94 55.08 -3.99
CA GLU A 326 -46.26 55.55 -3.53
C GLU A 326 -46.19 56.92 -2.83
N PHE A 327 -45.09 57.23 -2.14
CA PHE A 327 -44.86 58.52 -1.48
C PHE A 327 -44.19 59.58 -2.38
N GLY A 328 -44.02 59.31 -3.68
CA GLY A 328 -43.39 60.26 -4.61
C GLY A 328 -41.88 60.43 -4.40
N THR A 329 -41.26 59.59 -3.59
CA THR A 329 -39.80 59.54 -3.41
C THR A 329 -39.15 58.62 -4.44
N ASP A 330 -38.09 59.09 -5.11
CA ASP A 330 -37.35 58.27 -6.07
C ASP A 330 -36.58 57.17 -5.30
N PRO A 331 -36.92 55.88 -5.46
CA PRO A 331 -36.23 54.82 -4.74
C PRO A 331 -34.76 54.77 -5.17
N ALA A 332 -33.85 54.63 -4.20
CA ALA A 332 -32.43 54.44 -4.47
C ALA A 332 -32.24 53.34 -5.54
N ARG A 333 -31.56 53.68 -6.64
CA ARG A 333 -31.31 52.76 -7.75
C ARG A 333 -30.07 51.93 -7.46
N LEU A 334 -30.25 50.63 -7.23
CA LEU A 334 -29.16 49.68 -7.39
C LEU A 334 -28.73 49.69 -8.87
N GLY A 335 -27.43 49.82 -9.11
CA GLY A 335 -26.84 49.89 -10.44
C GLY A 335 -27.37 48.81 -11.37
N ARG A 336 -27.70 49.23 -12.60
CA ARG A 336 -28.12 48.44 -13.77
C ARG A 336 -29.01 47.22 -13.45
N TYR A 337 -30.31 47.44 -13.63
CA TYR A 337 -31.38 46.43 -13.67
C TYR A 337 -30.93 45.07 -14.21
N TYR A 338 -31.06 44.04 -13.38
CA TYR A 338 -31.52 42.75 -13.89
C TYR A 338 -33.01 42.92 -14.24
N ASP A 339 -33.41 42.54 -15.45
CA ASP A 339 -34.81 42.56 -15.84
C ASP A 339 -35.63 41.68 -14.86
N ILE A 340 -36.92 41.96 -14.67
CA ILE A 340 -37.79 41.16 -13.78
C ILE A 340 -37.78 39.68 -14.20
N SER A 341 -37.64 39.45 -15.50
CA SER A 341 -37.36 38.18 -16.17
C SER A 341 -36.10 37.50 -15.61
N ASP A 342 -34.99 38.22 -15.57
CA ASP A 342 -33.69 37.73 -15.09
C ASP A 342 -33.71 37.39 -13.60
N TYR A 343 -34.45 38.16 -12.79
CA TYR A 343 -34.58 37.83 -11.37
C TYR A 343 -35.44 36.60 -11.10
N ARG A 344 -36.53 36.39 -11.87
CA ARG A 344 -37.33 35.16 -11.75
C ARG A 344 -36.51 33.94 -12.19
N ASN A 345 -35.73 34.09 -13.26
CA ASN A 345 -34.80 33.07 -13.72
C ASN A 345 -33.74 32.79 -12.64
N PHE A 346 -33.04 33.82 -12.15
CA PHE A 346 -32.09 33.70 -11.06
C PHE A 346 -32.69 33.05 -9.81
N LYS A 347 -33.88 33.47 -9.37
CA LYS A 347 -34.56 32.84 -8.22
C LYS A 347 -34.86 31.37 -8.47
N ARG A 348 -35.36 31.01 -9.66
CA ARG A 348 -35.64 29.62 -10.03
C ARG A 348 -34.37 28.80 -10.13
N ASP A 349 -33.32 29.33 -10.73
CA ASP A 349 -32.03 28.65 -10.93
C ASP A 349 -31.36 28.41 -9.57
N VAL A 350 -31.46 29.39 -8.67
CA VAL A 350 -31.02 29.27 -7.29
C VAL A 350 -31.86 28.26 -6.49
N GLN A 351 -33.19 28.27 -6.63
CA GLN A 351 -34.07 27.28 -6.00
C GLN A 351 -33.79 25.86 -6.52
N SER A 352 -33.61 25.71 -7.83
CA SER A 352 -33.23 24.46 -8.49
C SER A 352 -31.87 23.97 -8.00
N PHE A 353 -30.89 24.87 -7.88
CA PHE A 353 -29.58 24.56 -7.32
C PHE A 353 -29.68 24.06 -5.87
N VAL A 354 -30.46 24.74 -5.01
CA VAL A 354 -30.71 24.32 -3.62
C VAL A 354 -31.40 22.96 -3.56
N SER A 355 -32.44 22.73 -4.36
CA SER A 355 -33.15 21.45 -4.40
C SER A 355 -32.31 20.30 -4.97
N THR A 356 -31.31 20.61 -5.80
CA THR A 356 -30.34 19.62 -6.30
C THR A 356 -29.28 19.28 -5.25
N MET A 357 -28.86 20.27 -4.46
CA MET A 357 -27.87 20.10 -3.39
C MET A 357 -28.45 19.34 -2.17
N ILE A 358 -29.76 19.40 -1.94
CA ILE A 358 -30.43 18.74 -0.81
C ILE A 358 -31.74 18.11 -1.30
N PRO A 359 -31.76 16.79 -1.61
CA PRO A 359 -32.98 16.09 -2.00
C PRO A 359 -34.02 16.15 -0.88
N GLY A 360 -35.19 16.77 -1.15
CA GLY A 360 -36.33 16.81 -0.23
C GLY A 360 -36.59 18.15 0.48
N SER A 361 -35.79 19.19 0.24
CA SER A 361 -36.07 20.54 0.75
C SER A 361 -36.58 21.47 -0.34
N LEU A 362 -37.91 21.53 -0.52
CA LEU A 362 -38.73 22.72 -0.78
C LEU A 362 -40.21 22.33 -0.91
#